data_AF-W7FRT1-F1
#
_entry.id   AF-W7FRT1-F1
#
_cell.length_a   1.000
_cell.length_b   1.000
_cell.length_c   1.000
_cell.angle_alpha   90.00
_cell.angle_beta   90.00
_cell.angle_gamma   90.00
#
_symmetry.space_group_name_H-M   'P 1'
#
loop_
_entity.id
_entity.type
_entity.pdbx_description
1 polymer ?
#
loop_
_entity_poly.entity_id
_entity_poly.type
_entity_poly.pdbx_seq_one_letter_code
_entity_poly.pdbx_strand_id
1 'polypeptide(L)'
;MGSALAHGIANANIIKKENLFYYGPSKKNTTLNYMSSNEELARHCDIIVCAVKPDIAGSVLNNIKPYLSSKLLISICGGLNIGKLEEEVKTKSCGLCPIHHV
;
A
#
# COMPACT_ATOMS: atom_id res chain seq x y z
N MET A 1 12.28 5.11 -3.95
CA MET A 1 11.57 6.05 -3.05
C MET A 1 11.20 5.43 -1.72
N GLY A 2 10.60 4.23 -1.69
CA GLY A 2 10.16 3.59 -0.43
C GLY A 2 11.19 3.48 0.68
N SER A 3 12.45 3.13 0.37
CA SER A 3 13.51 3.02 1.39
C SER A 3 13.79 4.35 2.11
N ALA A 4 13.90 5.47 1.38
CA ALA A 4 14.17 6.78 1.97
C ALA A 4 13.04 7.21 2.92
N LEU A 5 11.78 6.99 2.52
CA LEU A 5 10.63 7.29 3.37
C LEU A 5 10.60 6.41 4.62
N ALA A 6 10.85 5.10 4.47
CA ALA A 6 10.87 4.19 5.60
C ALA A 6 12.01 4.49 6.58
N HIS A 7 13.21 4.83 6.08
CA HIS A 7 14.32 5.28 6.93
C HIS A 7 14.04 6.63 7.58
N GLY A 8 13.40 7.56 6.88
CA GLY A 8 12.98 8.85 7.44
C GLY A 8 12.02 8.68 8.62
N ILE A 9 11.00 7.83 8.46
CA ILE A 9 10.04 7.52 9.54
C ILE A 9 10.74 6.81 10.71
N ALA A 10 11.62 5.83 10.41
CA ALA A 10 12.36 5.11 11.44
C ALA A 10 13.31 6.02 12.24
N ASN A 11 13.92 7.01 11.60
CA ASN A 11 14.83 7.97 12.24
C ASN A 11 14.08 9.06 12.99
N ALA A 12 12.90 9.46 12.52
CA ALA A 12 12.03 10.41 13.20
C ALA A 12 11.41 9.83 14.49
N ASN A 13 11.53 8.51 14.70
CA ASN A 13 11.04 7.80 15.89
C ASN A 13 9.54 7.98 16.15
N ILE A 14 8.76 8.16 15.08
CA ILE A 14 7.29 8.31 15.13
C ILE A 14 6.63 6.95 15.34
N ILE A 15 7.20 5.89 14.76
CA ILE A 15 6.73 4.52 14.85
C ILE A 15 7.90 3.65 15.29
N LYS A 16 7.66 2.71 16.22
CA LYS A 16 8.68 1.75 16.65
C LYS A 16 9.16 0.91 15.47
N LYS A 17 10.46 0.59 15.43
CA LYS A 17 11.07 -0.21 14.37
C LYS A 17 10.41 -1.59 14.20
N GLU A 18 9.93 -2.17 15.30
CA GLU A 18 9.19 -3.44 15.31
C GLU A 18 7.86 -3.39 14.55
N ASN A 19 7.24 -2.21 14.43
CA ASN A 19 5.98 -2.01 13.73
C ASN A 19 6.17 -1.50 12.29
N LEU A 20 7.40 -1.48 11.78
CA LEU A 20 7.72 -0.99 10.45
C LEU A 20 8.11 -2.16 9.54
N PHE A 21 7.17 -2.52 8.66
CA PHE A 21 7.27 -3.67 7.77
C PHE A 21 7.48 -3.26 6.32
N TYR A 22 8.19 -4.09 5.56
CA TYR A 22 8.35 -3.91 4.11
C TYR A 22 8.37 -5.25 3.39
N TYR A 23 7.94 -5.22 2.13
CA TYR A 23 8.09 -6.31 1.19
C TYR A 23 8.66 -5.79 -0.12
N GLY A 24 9.42 -6.66 -0.80
CA GLY A 24 9.89 -6.43 -2.15
C GLY A 24 10.46 -7.71 -2.74
N PRO A 25 10.60 -7.80 -4.06
CA PRO A 25 11.07 -9.03 -4.73
C PRO A 25 12.49 -9.44 -4.32
N SER A 26 13.27 -8.53 -3.72
CA SER A 26 14.58 -8.85 -3.16
C SER A 26 14.73 -8.16 -1.82
N LYS A 27 15.18 -8.93 -0.82
CA LYS A 27 15.47 -8.42 0.51
C LYS A 27 16.55 -7.34 0.44
N LYS A 28 16.24 -6.15 0.95
CA LYS A 28 17.18 -5.04 1.06
C LYS A 28 17.89 -5.09 2.41
N ASN A 29 19.13 -4.62 2.47
CA ASN A 29 19.87 -4.48 3.71
C ASN A 29 19.34 -3.27 4.50
N THR A 30 18.32 -3.49 5.32
CA THR A 30 17.66 -2.46 6.12
C THR A 30 17.30 -3.03 7.49
N THR A 31 17.11 -2.15 8.46
CA THR A 31 16.73 -2.49 9.85
C THR A 31 15.22 -2.72 10.01
N LEU A 32 14.47 -2.68 8.92
CA LEU A 32 13.03 -2.88 8.86
C LEU A 32 12.68 -4.37 8.83
N ASN A 33 11.46 -4.69 9.26
CA ASN A 33 10.97 -6.06 9.27
C ASN A 33 10.53 -6.48 7.86
N TYR A 34 11.23 -7.47 7.29
CA TYR A 34 10.90 -8.03 5.99
C TYR A 34 9.76 -9.04 6.11
N MET A 35 8.71 -8.87 5.31
CA MET A 35 7.60 -9.82 5.19
C MET A 35 7.75 -10.73 3.97
N SER A 36 7.00 -11.83 3.95
CA SER A 36 7.11 -12.85 2.89
C SER A 36 6.29 -12.49 1.65
N SER A 37 5.21 -11.72 1.82
CA SER A 37 4.29 -11.37 0.74
C SER A 37 3.59 -10.02 0.94
N ASN A 38 3.02 -9.47 -0.14
CA ASN A 38 2.22 -8.25 -0.11
C ASN A 38 0.94 -8.41 0.73
N GLU A 39 0.32 -9.59 0.64
CA GLU A 39 -0.93 -9.94 1.32
C GLU A 39 -0.70 -10.04 2.82
N GLU A 40 0.41 -10.63 3.25
CA GLU A 40 0.78 -10.72 4.67
C GLU A 40 0.95 -9.33 5.28
N LEU A 41 1.69 -8.46 4.58
CA LEU A 41 1.87 -7.05 4.96
C LEU A 41 0.52 -6.32 5.01
N ALA A 42 -0.33 -6.51 4.00
CA ALA A 42 -1.64 -5.88 3.94
C ALA A 42 -2.59 -6.36 5.05
N ARG A 43 -2.43 -7.59 5.57
CA ARG A 43 -3.20 -8.09 6.72
C ARG A 43 -2.71 -7.52 8.04
N HIS A 44 -1.39 -7.39 8.21
CA HIS A 44 -0.80 -6.99 9.50
C HIS A 44 -0.79 -5.47 9.72
N CYS A 45 -0.53 -4.66 8.67
CA CYS A 45 -0.37 -3.22 8.80
C CYS A 45 -1.70 -2.45 8.72
N ASP A 46 -1.89 -1.37 9.47
CA ASP A 46 -3.06 -0.47 9.35
C ASP A 46 -2.90 0.60 8.26
N ILE A 47 -1.65 1.05 8.08
CA ILE A 47 -1.27 2.04 7.07
C ILE A 47 -0.34 1.35 6.06
N ILE A 48 -0.69 1.42 4.79
CA ILE A 48 0.03 0.75 3.69
C ILE A 48 0.52 1.81 2.72
N VAL A 49 1.83 1.85 2.48
CA VAL A 49 2.45 2.78 1.52
C VAL A 49 2.81 2.03 0.24
N CYS A 50 2.12 2.36 -0.85
CA CYS A 50 2.39 1.83 -2.18
C CYS A 50 3.58 2.58 -2.81
N ALA A 51 4.77 2.00 -2.66
CA ALA A 51 6.04 2.55 -3.11
C ALA A 51 6.65 1.79 -4.32
N VAL A 52 5.79 1.27 -5.20
CA VAL A 52 6.19 0.50 -6.39
C VAL A 52 6.21 1.39 -7.64
N LYS A 53 6.70 0.85 -8.77
CA LYS A 53 6.61 1.54 -10.06
C LYS A 53 5.14 1.59 -10.51
N PRO A 54 4.69 2.67 -11.17
CA PRO A 54 3.30 2.82 -11.59
C PRO A 54 2.82 1.67 -12.48
N ASP A 55 3.69 1.14 -13.35
CA ASP A 55 3.37 0.03 -14.27
C ASP A 55 2.93 -1.26 -13.56
N ILE A 56 3.41 -1.49 -12.34
CA ILE A 56 3.08 -2.70 -11.56
C ILE A 56 2.11 -2.42 -10.41
N ALA A 57 1.75 -1.15 -10.19
CA ALA A 57 0.91 -0.75 -9.07
C ALA A 57 -0.48 -1.40 -9.12
N GLY A 58 -1.13 -1.43 -10.30
CA GLY A 58 -2.45 -2.05 -10.45
C GLY A 58 -2.46 -3.53 -10.06
N SER A 59 -1.47 -4.29 -10.51
CA SER A 59 -1.34 -5.71 -10.14
C SER A 59 -1.16 -5.90 -8.63
N VAL A 60 -0.30 -5.10 -7.99
CA VAL A 60 -0.09 -5.18 -6.53
C VAL A 60 -1.36 -4.80 -5.77
N LEU A 61 -2.02 -3.72 -6.17
CA LEU A 61 -3.27 -3.24 -5.54
C LEU A 61 -4.38 -4.27 -5.64
N ASN A 62 -4.52 -4.94 -6.78
CA ASN A 62 -5.52 -5.98 -6.97
C ASN A 62 -5.30 -7.19 -6.04
N ASN A 63 -4.04 -7.59 -5.79
CA ASN A 63 -3.72 -8.67 -4.85
C ASN A 63 -4.03 -8.31 -3.38
N ILE A 64 -3.78 -7.06 -2.98
CA ILE A 64 -4.00 -6.62 -1.59
C ILE A 64 -5.42 -6.11 -1.33
N LYS A 65 -6.18 -5.84 -2.39
CA LYS A 65 -7.56 -5.34 -2.38
C LYS A 65 -8.50 -5.96 -1.33
N PRO A 66 -8.59 -7.30 -1.18
CA PRO A 66 -9.49 -7.89 -0.18
C PRO A 66 -9.11 -7.58 1.27
N TYR A 67 -7.90 -7.08 1.53
CA TYR A 67 -7.41 -6.76 2.87
C TYR A 67 -7.47 -5.25 3.19
N LEU A 68 -7.89 -4.40 2.24
CA LEU A 68 -7.86 -2.93 2.36
C LEU A 68 -9.11 -2.30 3.00
N SER A 69 -10.16 -3.06 3.30
CA SER A 69 -11.51 -2.55 3.64
C SER A 69 -11.61 -1.63 4.87
N SER A 70 -10.58 -1.53 5.71
CA SER A 70 -10.54 -0.61 6.86
C SER A 70 -9.15 -0.06 7.13
N LYS A 71 -8.34 0.08 6.06
CA LYS A 71 -6.93 0.43 6.14
C LYS A 71 -6.63 1.69 5.33
N LEU A 72 -5.63 2.44 5.74
CA LEU A 72 -5.21 3.63 5.02
C LEU A 72 -4.19 3.26 3.94
N LEU A 73 -4.55 3.46 2.67
CA LEU A 73 -3.64 3.31 1.54
C LEU A 73 -3.05 4.66 1.14
N ILE A 74 -1.72 4.78 1.18
CA ILE A 74 -0.98 5.95 0.72
C ILE A 74 -0.22 5.56 -0.55
N SER A 75 -0.47 6.25 -1.66
CA SER A 75 0.26 6.03 -2.91
C SER A 75 1.31 7.12 -3.14
N ILE A 76 2.56 6.71 -3.39
CA ILE A 76 3.64 7.62 -3.83
C ILE A 76 4.03 7.37 -5.30
N CYS A 77 3.21 6.60 -6.03
CA CYS A 77 3.43 6.29 -7.43
C CYS A 77 3.30 7.55 -8.28
N GLY A 78 4.34 7.88 -9.06
CA GLY A 78 4.29 9.01 -9.98
C GLY A 78 3.27 8.76 -11.11
N GLY A 79 2.44 9.77 -11.40
CA GLY A 79 1.52 9.75 -12.55
C GLY A 79 0.22 8.95 -12.36
N LEU A 80 -0.04 8.39 -11.18
CA LEU A 80 -1.33 7.80 -10.85
C LEU A 80 -2.20 8.84 -10.14
N ASN A 81 -3.35 9.14 -10.73
CA ASN A 81 -4.36 9.98 -10.08
C ASN A 81 -5.19 9.14 -9.09
N ILE A 82 -5.91 9.84 -8.20
CA ILE A 82 -6.76 9.20 -7.20
C ILE A 82 -7.86 8.36 -7.87
N GLY A 83 -8.45 8.84 -8.97
CA GLY A 83 -9.50 8.10 -9.70
C GLY A 83 -9.06 6.71 -10.18
N LYS A 84 -7.87 6.60 -10.79
CA LYS A 84 -7.32 5.30 -11.21
C LYS A 84 -7.03 4.39 -10.01
N LEU A 85 -6.51 4.95 -8.91
CA LEU A 85 -6.27 4.17 -7.69
C LEU A 85 -7.58 3.64 -7.09
N GLU A 86 -8.62 4.47 -7.08
CA GLU A 86 -9.95 4.05 -6.61
C GLU A 86 -10.57 2.98 -7.50
N GLU A 87 -10.43 3.06 -8.83
CA GLU A 87 -10.91 2.03 -9.74
C GLU A 87 -10.27 0.66 -9.46
N GLU A 88 -8.96 0.65 -9.21
CA GLU A 88 -8.22 -0.57 -8.86
C GLU A 88 -8.66 -1.14 -7.50
N VAL A 89 -8.90 -0.28 -6.50
CA VAL A 89 -9.23 -0.70 -5.12
C VAL A 89 -10.73 -0.96 -4.91
N LYS A 90 -11.63 -0.38 -5.71
CA LYS A 90 -13.09 -0.59 -5.60
C LYS A 90 -13.43 -2.06 -5.83
N THR A 91 -13.70 -2.78 -4.75
CA THR A 91 -14.28 -4.12 -4.79
C THR A 91 -15.65 -4.01 -5.43
N LYS A 92 -15.96 -4.89 -6.38
CA LYS A 92 -17.34 -5.09 -6.85
C LYS A 92 -18.14 -5.70 -5.69
N SER A 93 -18.43 -4.93 -4.65
CA SER A 93 -19.53 -5.24 -3.75
C SER A 93 -20.81 -4.99 -4.54
N CYS A 94 -21.52 -6.08 -4.79
CA CYS A 94 -22.84 -6.09 -5.39
C CYS A 94 -23.79 -5.13 -4.63
N GLY A 95 -24.49 -4.25 -5.35
CA GLY A 95 -25.69 -3.53 -4.89
C GLY A 95 -25.47 -2.16 -4.21
N LEU A 96 -26.21 -1.16 -4.71
CA LEU A 96 -26.40 0.23 -4.22
C LEU A 96 -25.21 1.19 -4.44
N CYS A 97 -25.28 2.28 -5.20
CA CYS A 97 -26.36 3.00 -5.88
C CYS A 97 -25.76 3.74 -7.10
N PRO A 98 -26.48 3.90 -8.22
CA PRO A 98 -26.11 4.85 -9.26
C PRO A 98 -26.45 6.26 -8.77
N ILE A 99 -25.53 6.93 -8.07
CA ILE A 99 -25.60 8.38 -7.96
C ILE A 99 -25.03 8.96 -9.25
N HIS A 100 -25.99 9.27 -10.13
CA HIS A 100 -25.90 10.14 -11.28
C HIS A 100 -25.01 11.37 -10.99
N HIS A 101 -24.32 11.79 -12.05
CA HIS A 101 -23.98 13.18 -12.38
C HIS A 101 -24.62 14.25 -11.49
N VAL A 102 -23.78 15.07 -10.86
CA VAL A 102 -23.87 16.53 -10.95
C VAL A 102 -22.47 17.07 -11.09
#